data_AF-A0A917B4S4-F1
#
_entry.id   AF-A0A917B4S4-F1
#
_cell.length_a   1.000
_cell.length_b   1.000
_cell.length_c   1.000
_cell.angle_alpha   90.00
_cell.angle_beta   90.00
_cell.angle_gamma   90.00
#
_symmetry.space_group_name_H-M   'P 1'
#
loop_
_entity.id
_entity.type
_entity.pdbx_description
1 polymer ?
#
loop_
_entity_poly.entity_id
_entity_poly.type
_entity_poly.pdbx_seq_one_letter_code
_entity_poly.pdbx_strand_id
1 'polypeptide(L)' 'MENWVNSLNGGVTINIHDLEEQVELLRKAMQELYLENPQDPRLVRISQSLDELLNELDRQRQTG' A
#
# COMPACT_ATOMS: atom_id res chain seq x y z
N MET A 1 21.10 26.64 21.36
CA MET A 1 20.34 25.39 21.53
C MET A 1 19.13 25.47 20.64
N GLU A 2 19.01 24.50 19.74
CA GLU A 2 18.32 24.59 18.46
C GLU A 2 16.79 24.69 18.54
N ASN A 3 16.23 25.35 17.52
CA ASN A 3 14.81 25.61 17.30
C ASN A 3 14.04 24.34 16.93
N TRP A 4 13.07 23.93 17.76
CA TRP A 4 12.17 22.78 17.52
C TRP A 4 10.94 23.11 16.67
N VAL A 5 10.89 24.28 16.01
CA VAL A 5 9.67 24.78 15.35
C VAL A 5 9.51 24.28 13.90
N ASN A 6 10.41 23.47 13.34
CA ASN A 6 10.41 23.19 11.89
C ASN A 6 10.12 21.74 11.42
N SER A 7 9.52 20.85 12.22
CA SER A 7 9.29 19.46 11.75
C SER A 7 7.82 19.02 11.63
N LEU A 8 6.89 19.92 11.31
CA LEU A 8 5.49 19.56 11.00
C LEU A 8 4.97 20.17 9.70
N ASN A 9 5.86 20.48 8.75
CA ASN A 9 5.49 20.80 7.37
C ASN A 9 6.29 19.92 6.40
N GLY A 10 5.69 18.80 6.01
CA GLY A 10 6.13 17.96 4.91
C GLY A 10 5.07 16.91 4.70
N GLY A 11 4.42 16.88 3.53
CA GLY A 11 3.35 15.94 3.21
C GLY A 11 3.74 14.52 3.61
N VAL A 12 2.78 13.70 4.05
CA VAL A 12 3.01 12.30 4.39
C VAL A 12 3.52 11.60 3.14
N THR A 13 4.84 11.58 2.96
CA THR A 13 5.50 10.77 1.96
C THR A 13 5.38 9.37 2.50
N ILE A 14 4.41 8.62 1.98
CA ILE A 14 4.32 7.18 2.25
C ILE A 14 5.67 6.61 1.81
N ASN A 15 6.42 6.03 2.75
CA ASN A 15 7.71 5.44 2.45
C ASN A 15 7.49 4.16 1.62
N ILE A 16 8.41 3.84 0.72
CA ILE A 16 8.41 2.59 -0.06
C ILE A 16 8.19 1.38 0.86
N HIS A 17 8.80 1.37 2.05
CA HIS A 17 8.61 0.30 3.03
C HIS A 17 7.15 0.17 3.50
N ASP A 18 6.46 1.28 3.73
CA ASP A 18 5.07 1.28 4.18
C ASP A 18 4.13 0.81 3.05
N LEU A 19 4.48 1.09 1.79
CA LEU A 19 3.76 0.56 0.63
C LEU A 19 3.97 -0.94 0.49
N GLU A 20 5.20 -1.43 0.64
CA GLU A 20 5.51 -2.86 0.58
C GLU A 20 4.76 -3.65 1.66
N GLU A 21 4.67 -3.12 2.88
CA GLU A 21 3.90 -3.73 3.96
C GLU A 21 2.40 -3.78 3.62
N GLN A 22 1.84 -2.68 3.11
CA GLN A 22 0.43 -2.62 2.69
C GLN A 22 0.13 -3.60 1.55
N VAL A 23 1.03 -3.72 0.56
CA VAL A 23 0.91 -4.69 -0.54
C VAL A 23 0.84 -6.12 0.01
N GLU A 24 1.73 -6.49 0.94
CA GLU A 24 1.75 -7.85 1.48
C GLU A 24 0.53 -8.15 2.37
N LEU A 25 0.02 -7.16 3.11
CA LEU A 25 -1.23 -7.29 3.87
C LEU A 25 -2.42 -7.53 2.95
N LEU A 26 -2.57 -6.73 1.88
CA LEU A 26 -3.66 -6.93 0.92
C LEU A 26 -3.53 -8.25 0.15
N ARG A 27 -2.30 -8.66 -0.21
CA ARG A 27 -2.04 -9.94 -0.86
C ARG A 27 -2.52 -11.11 0.00
N LYS A 28 -2.21 -11.11 1.29
CA LYS A 28 -2.67 -12.16 2.24
C LYS A 28 -4.19 -12.16 2.36
N ALA A 29 -4.79 -10.99 2.56
CA ALA A 29 -6.24 -10.87 2.68
C ALA A 29 -6.98 -11.32 1.40
N MET A 30 -6.44 -11.02 0.21
CA MET A 30 -6.99 -11.53 -1.05
C MET A 30 -6.88 -13.05 -1.13
N GLN A 31 -5.74 -13.61 -0.72
CA GLN A 31 -5.51 -15.06 -0.73
C GLN A 31 -6.47 -15.79 0.22
N GLU A 32 -6.64 -15.28 1.45
CA GLU A 32 -7.58 -15.84 2.42
C GLU A 32 -9.01 -15.82 1.88
N LEU A 33 -9.43 -14.68 1.32
CA LEU A 33 -10.75 -14.53 0.72
C LEU A 33 -10.97 -15.49 -0.47
N TYR A 34 -9.93 -15.71 -1.29
CA TYR A 34 -10.00 -16.61 -2.44
C TYR A 34 -10.13 -18.08 -2.00
N LEU A 35 -9.42 -18.47 -0.94
CA LEU A 35 -9.51 -19.80 -0.36
C LEU A 35 -10.87 -20.05 0.29
N GLU A 36 -11.48 -19.03 0.90
CA GLU A 36 -12.82 -19.12 1.49
C GLU A 36 -13.91 -19.21 0.41
N ASN A 37 -13.91 -18.26 -0.54
CA ASN A 37 -14.88 -18.23 -1.62
C ASN A 37 -14.31 -17.54 -2.87
N PRO A 38 -13.92 -18.29 -3.91
CA PRO A 38 -13.35 -17.74 -5.13
C PRO A 38 -14.35 -16.92 -5.97
N GLN A 39 -15.65 -16.98 -5.66
CA GLN A 39 -16.69 -16.17 -6.31
C GLN A 39 -17.11 -14.95 -5.47
N ASP A 40 -16.42 -14.68 -4.35
CA ASP A 40 -16.76 -13.54 -3.51
C ASP A 40 -16.56 -12.23 -4.29
N PRO A 41 -17.59 -11.37 -4.44
CA PRO A 41 -17.46 -10.11 -5.15
C PRO A 41 -16.47 -9.14 -4.48
N ARG A 42 -16.11 -9.35 -3.21
CA ARG A 42 -15.04 -8.62 -2.52
C ARG A 42 -13.65 -8.93 -3.10
N LEU A 43 -13.45 -10.08 -3.76
CA LEU A 43 -12.18 -10.43 -4.43
C LEU A 43 -11.83 -9.43 -5.54
N VAL A 44 -12.83 -8.96 -6.27
CA VAL A 44 -12.65 -7.96 -7.32
C VAL A 44 -12.19 -6.63 -6.72
N ARG A 45 -12.76 -6.24 -5.57
CA ARG A 45 -12.39 -4.98 -4.92
C ARG A 45 -10.97 -5.03 -4.35
N ILE A 46 -10.61 -6.13 -3.67
CA ILE A 46 -9.29 -6.25 -3.07
C ILE A 46 -8.18 -6.42 -4.11
N SER A 47 -8.45 -7.08 -5.24
CA SER A 47 -7.50 -7.15 -6.36
C SER A 47 -7.27 -5.77 -6.99
N GLN A 48 -8.32 -4.97 -7.19
CA GLN A 48 -8.18 -3.59 -7.67
C GLN A 48 -7.34 -2.73 -6.70
N SER A 49 -7.60 -2.81 -5.40
CA SER A 49 -6.81 -2.07 -4.41
C SER A 49 -5.35 -2.55 -4.35
N LEU A 50 -5.09 -3.86 -4.53
CA LEU A 50 -3.74 -4.39 -4.63
C LEU A 50 -3.02 -3.86 -5.88
N ASP A 51 -3.70 -3.82 -7.03
CA ASP A 51 -3.15 -3.27 -8.27
C ASP A 51 -2.80 -1.78 -8.13
N GLU A 52 -3.64 -0.99 -7.46
CA GLU A 52 -3.36 0.43 -7.20
C GLU A 52 -2.09 0.63 -6.36
N LEU A 53 -1.90 -0.17 -5.31
CA LEU A 53 -0.72 -0.14 -4.46
C LEU A 53 0.55 -0.60 -5.19
N LEU A 54 0.45 -1.66 -6.00
CA LEU A 54 1.57 -2.13 -6.82
C LEU A 54 2.00 -1.07 -7.83
N ASN A 55 1.04 -0.42 -8.50
CA ASN A 55 1.33 0.66 -9.43
C ASN A 55 1.99 1.87 -8.74
N GLU A 56 1.58 2.20 -7.52
CA GLU A 56 2.24 3.25 -6.74
C GLU A 56 3.65 2.86 -6.32
N LEU A 57 3.86 1.62 -5.87
CA LEU A 57 5.18 1.10 -5.52
C LEU A 57 6.13 1.13 -6.73
N ASP A 58 5.64 0.72 -7.90
CA ASP A 58 6.42 0.76 -9.13
C ASP A 58 6.75 2.19 -9.55
N ARG A 59 5.81 3.13 -9.42
CA ARG A 59 6.07 4.56 -9.66
C ARG A 59 7.20 5.07 -8.76
N GLN A 60 7.13 4.80 -7.46
CA GLN A 60 8.15 5.26 -6.51
C GLN A 60 9.53 4.66 -6.79
N ARG A 61 9.59 3.39 -7.20
CA ARG A 61 10.84 2.72 -7.59
C ARG A 61 11.44 3.23 -8.89
N GLN A 62 10.64 3.75 -9.82
CA GLN A 62 11.11 4.33 -11.08
C GLN A 62 11.61 5.78 -10.93
N THR A 63 11.14 6.49 -9.90
CA THR A 63 11.53 7.87 -9.60
C THR A 63 12.70 7.99 -8.60
N GLY A 64 13.24 6.87 -8.11
CA GLY A 64 14.34 6.79 -7.13
C GLY A 64 15.71 6.55 -7.74
#